data_AF-A0AAJ0WWC4-F1
#
_entry.id   AF-A0AAJ0WWC4-F1
#
_cell.length_a   1.000
_cell.length_b   1.000
_cell.length_c   1.000
_cell.angle_alpha   90.00
_cell.angle_beta   90.00
_cell.angle_gamma   90.00
#
_symmetry.space_group_name_H-M   'P 1'
#
loop_
_entity.id
_entity.type
_entity.pdbx_description
1 polymer ?
#
loop_
_entity_poly.entity_id
_entity_poly.type
_entity_poly.pdbx_seq_one_letter_code
_entity_poly.pdbx_strand_id
1 'polypeptide(L)' 'MSNGFRISRTGNGTSLIDEHNDFLKEQLMDAQQSLFFAKSVKEAKFLQSRINYLRERLKTKK' A
#
# COMPACT_ATOMS: atom_id res chain seq x y z
N MET A 1 33.86 32.53 18.43
CA MET A 1 33.02 31.37 18.78
C MET A 1 32.22 31.00 17.54
N SER A 2 32.61 29.94 16.84
CA SER A 2 31.98 29.51 15.58
C SER A 2 30.78 28.61 15.90
N ASN A 3 29.57 29.07 15.56
CA ASN A 3 28.37 28.25 15.63
C ASN A 3 28.40 27.25 14.46
N GLY A 4 28.69 25.99 14.79
CA GLY A 4 28.61 24.88 13.85
C GLY A 4 27.17 24.72 13.34
N PHE A 5 26.98 25.00 12.06
CA PHE A 5 25.74 24.70 11.35
C PHE A 5 25.63 23.17 11.19
N ARG A 6 24.96 22.54 12.16
CA ARG A 6 24.73 21.10 12.16
C ARG A 6 23.56 20.82 11.21
N ILE A 7 23.87 20.43 9.98
CA ILE A 7 22.88 19.98 8.99
C ILE A 7 22.30 18.66 9.52
N SER A 8 21.11 18.73 10.12
CA SER A 8 20.32 17.55 10.48
C SER A 8 19.86 16.86 9.20
N ARG A 9 20.66 15.90 8.71
CA ARG A 9 20.26 14.96 7.66
C ARG A 9 19.42 13.85 8.30
N THR A 10 18.17 14.14 8.65
CA THR A 10 17.27 13.15 9.26
C THR A 10 16.02 12.91 8.43
N GLY A 11 15.97 11.71 7.82
CA GLY A 11 14.76 10.88 7.73
C GLY A 11 13.78 11.17 6.58
N ASN A 12 14.04 10.63 5.39
CA ASN A 12 13.06 10.60 4.28
C ASN A 12 12.72 9.18 3.78
N GLY A 13 13.12 8.14 4.52
CA GLY A 13 12.87 6.74 4.13
C GLY A 13 11.56 6.16 4.67
N THR A 14 11.07 6.69 5.79
CA THR A 14 9.82 6.25 6.42
C THR A 14 8.59 6.74 5.66
N SER A 15 8.56 8.01 5.19
CA SER A 15 7.38 8.55 4.48
C SER A 15 7.06 7.77 3.20
N LEU A 16 8.08 7.42 2.40
CA LEU A 16 7.87 6.67 1.16
C LEU A 16 7.34 5.26 1.39
N ILE A 17 7.72 4.63 2.51
CA ILE A 17 7.23 3.31 2.89
C ILE A 17 5.77 3.39 3.34
N ASP A 18 5.43 4.42 4.10
CA ASP A 18 4.07 4.67 4.60
C ASP A 18 3.11 5.02 3.44
N GLU A 19 3.52 5.92 2.55
CA GLU A 19 2.79 6.27 1.31
C GLU A 19 2.56 5.03 0.43
N HIS A 20 3.57 4.17 0.27
CA HIS A 20 3.41 2.92 -0.49
C HIS A 20 2.40 1.97 0.16
N ASN A 21 2.40 1.86 1.49
CA ASN A 21 1.48 0.99 2.21
C ASN A 21 0.05 1.52 2.13
N ASP A 22 -0.15 2.83 2.23
CA ASP A 22 -1.47 3.44 2.10
C ASP A 22 -2.02 3.29 0.70
N PHE A 23 -1.20 3.47 -0.33
CA PHE A 23 -1.56 3.14 -1.71
C PHE A 23 -2.02 1.68 -1.88
N LEU A 24 -1.31 0.72 -1.29
CA LEU A 24 -1.71 -0.69 -1.34
C LEU A 24 -3.04 -0.96 -0.61
N LYS A 25 -3.34 -0.23 0.46
CA LYS A 25 -4.63 -0.32 1.17
C LYS A 25 -5.77 0.24 0.32
N GLU A 26 -5.57 1.38 -0.35
CA GLU A 26 -6.55 1.95 -1.28
C GLU A 26 -6.88 0.95 -2.39
N GLN A 27 -5.86 0.39 -3.04
CA GLN A 27 -6.07 -0.62 -4.07
C GLN A 27 -6.80 -1.87 -3.57
N LEU A 28 -6.59 -2.25 -2.31
CA LEU A 28 -7.29 -3.37 -1.69
C LEU A 28 -8.77 -3.04 -1.49
N MET A 29 -9.09 -1.83 -1.02
CA MET A 29 -10.48 -1.37 -0.87
C MET A 29 -11.19 -1.32 -2.23
N ASP A 30 -10.55 -0.76 -3.25
CA ASP A 30 -11.10 -0.68 -4.62
C ASP A 30 -11.39 -2.08 -5.19
N ALA A 31 -10.48 -3.03 -4.98
CA ALA A 31 -10.67 -4.40 -5.44
C ALA A 31 -11.83 -5.10 -4.70
N GLN A 32 -11.99 -4.84 -3.39
CA GLN A 32 -13.11 -5.36 -2.60
C GLN A 32 -14.45 -4.77 -3.04
N GLN A 33 -14.50 -3.46 -3.30
CA GLN A 33 -15.70 -2.80 -3.80
C GLN A 33 -16.04 -3.31 -5.21
N SER A 34 -15.04 -3.45 -6.08
CA SER A 34 -15.22 -4.01 -7.43
C SER A 34 -15.74 -5.44 -7.38
N LEU A 35 -15.27 -6.26 -6.42
CA LEU A 35 -15.73 -7.64 -6.25
C LEU A 35 -17.22 -7.69 -5.90
N PHE A 36 -17.70 -6.75 -5.07
CA PHE A 36 -19.12 -6.66 -4.73
C PHE A 36 -20.01 -6.37 -5.95
N PHE A 37 -19.51 -5.58 -6.90
CA PHE A 37 -20.23 -5.24 -8.14
C PHE A 37 -19.89 -6.14 -9.34
N ALA A 38 -19.11 -7.21 -9.14
CA ALA A 38 -18.67 -8.08 -10.24
C ALA A 38 -19.87 -8.72 -10.95
N LYS A 39 -19.89 -8.63 -12.28
CA LYS A 39 -21.01 -9.12 -13.10
C LYS A 39 -20.81 -10.54 -13.63
N SER A 40 -19.60 -11.08 -13.45
CA SER A 40 -19.27 -12.43 -13.91
C SER A 40 -18.41 -13.20 -12.93
N VAL A 41 -18.51 -14.53 -12.97
CA VAL A 41 -17.68 -15.43 -12.16
C VAL A 41 -16.19 -15.27 -12.49
N LYS A 42 -15.85 -15.02 -13.76
CA LYS A 42 -14.47 -14.79 -14.20
C LYS A 42 -13.89 -13.52 -13.56
N GLU A 43 -14.66 -12.44 -13.57
CA GLU A 43 -14.29 -11.17 -12.95
C GLU A 43 -14.16 -11.29 -11.43
N ALA A 44 -15.13 -11.94 -10.78
CA ALA A 44 -15.07 -12.20 -9.34
C ALA A 44 -13.82 -13.01 -8.95
N LYS A 45 -13.48 -14.06 -9.71
CA LYS A 45 -12.26 -14.86 -9.48
C LYS A 45 -10.99 -14.02 -9.66
N PHE A 46 -10.94 -13.18 -10.69
CA PHE A 46 -9.80 -12.27 -10.92
C PHE A 46 -9.62 -11.28 -9.76
N LEU A 47 -10.71 -10.64 -9.33
CA LEU A 47 -10.70 -9.69 -8.22
C LEU A 47 -10.35 -10.36 -6.90
N GLN A 48 -10.83 -11.58 -6.65
CA GLN A 48 -10.47 -12.36 -5.47
C GLN A 48 -8.97 -12.68 -5.43
N SER A 49 -8.37 -13.06 -6.56
CA SER A 49 -6.93 -13.28 -6.67
C SER A 49 -6.14 -11.98 -6.42
N ARG A 50 -6.61 -10.84 -6.94
CA ARG A 50 -6.00 -9.53 -6.69
C ARG A 50 -6.05 -9.14 -5.21
N ILE A 51 -7.19 -9.33 -4.56
CA ILE A 51 -7.37 -9.09 -3.11
C ILE A 51 -6.39 -9.94 -2.30
N ASN A 52 -6.25 -11.23 -2.64
CA ASN A 52 -5.33 -12.13 -1.95
C ASN A 52 -3.88 -11.66 -2.09
N TYR A 53 -3.46 -11.31 -3.31
CA TYR A 53 -2.12 -10.78 -3.57
C TYR A 53 -1.83 -9.50 -2.76
N LEU A 54 -2.75 -8.54 -2.75
CA LEU A 54 -2.58 -7.29 -2.01
C LEU A 54 -2.52 -7.53 -0.49
N ARG A 55 -3.36 -8.43 0.03
CA ARG A 55 -3.32 -8.82 1.45
C ARG A 55 -1.99 -9.43 1.86
N GLU A 56 -1.47 -10.36 1.06
CA GLU A 56 -0.17 -10.98 1.36
C GLU A 56 0.96 -9.93 1.31
N ARG A 57 0.95 -9.06 0.31
CA ARG A 57 1.95 -7.99 0.17
C ARG A 57 1.93 -6.98 1.33
N LEU A 58 0.76 -6.72 1.91
CA LEU A 58 0.63 -5.91 3.14
C LEU A 58 1.10 -6.64 4.40
N LYS A 59 1.00 -7.98 4.46
CA LYS A 59 1.46 -8.78 5.61
C LYS A 59 2.97 -8.94 5.67
N THR A 60 3.66 -9.02 4.53
CA THR A 60 5.12 -9.25 4.47
C THR A 60 5.95 -8.11 5.08
N LYS A 61 5.32 -7.01 5.54
CA LYS A 61 5.98 -5.84 6.15
C LYS A 61 5.76 -5.67 7.66
N LYS A 62 5.16 -6.65 8.37
CA LYS A 62 5.11 -6.63 9.84
C LYS A 62 6.40 -7.16 10.47
#